data_AF-A0A830CUP6-F1
#
_entry.id   AF-A0A830CUP6-F1
#
_cell.length_a   1.000
_cell.length_b   1.000
_cell.length_c   1.000
_cell.angle_alpha   90.00
_cell.angle_beta   90.00
_cell.angle_gamma   90.00
#
_symmetry.space_group_name_H-M   'P 1'
#
loop_
_entity.id
_entity.type
_entity.pdbx_description
1 polymer ?
#
loop_
_entity_poly.entity_id
_entity_poly.type
_entity_poly.pdbx_seq_one_letter_code
_entity_poly.pdbx_strand_id
1 'polypeptide(L)'
;MGLIYLASILAFWGVIMVKAEDGYKYYNWTVTYAQASPLGTPQQQVIHINGTFPGPTIECVTNDNIIVNVYNNLDVPFLLTWNGIKQRKTSWQDGVLGTNCPIPPGKNFTYKFQTKDQIGSYTYFPSNKMERAAGGFGALNVYARSVIKVPYDKPAGDFTLLIGDWYNNNHTALQDILDKGETLPDPIAILINGQSGLTFRGDPGKTYMFRVSNIGLATNINFRIQSHQLKLVEVEGCHVNQTMYESLDVYVGQTLTVLVTLDQTPSAYYIVASSTFAKMPLHTTAVLNYTTGNVSQPVGWIPTGPDGDLDWSMKQARSIRWDRTANAARPNPQGSYDYSNININRTITLENSAPLITGRQIYAVNKISYIIPETPLKLADFFKIPKVFKINFPQNASSAGPDYWLNTSVLGVSLHEFVEIVFQNNEETLQTWHLDGYDFWVIGMGIGQWTPANRRNGTNGYNLWDAYTRHTLQSI
;
A
#
# COMPACT_ATOMS: atom_id res chain seq x y z
N MET A 1 -29.21 -39.68 39.71
CA MET A 1 -28.78 -40.04 38.33
C MET A 1 -29.21 -39.01 37.28
N GLY A 2 -30.46 -38.52 37.28
CA GLY A 2 -30.95 -37.60 36.24
C GLY A 2 -30.21 -36.26 36.10
N LEU A 3 -29.79 -35.63 37.20
CA LEU A 3 -29.09 -34.33 37.16
C LEU A 3 -27.71 -34.42 36.51
N ILE A 4 -26.98 -35.51 36.78
CA ILE A 4 -25.65 -35.78 36.21
C ILE A 4 -25.80 -36.08 34.71
N TYR A 5 -26.83 -36.83 34.32
CA TYR A 5 -27.13 -37.12 32.92
C TYR A 5 -27.48 -35.85 32.14
N LEU A 6 -28.29 -34.96 32.72
CA LEU A 6 -28.66 -33.68 32.10
C LEU A 6 -27.46 -32.73 31.97
N ALA A 7 -26.62 -32.65 33.01
CA ALA A 7 -25.38 -31.87 32.97
C ALA A 7 -24.38 -32.43 31.94
N SER A 8 -24.31 -33.75 31.79
CA SER A 8 -23.46 -34.42 30.79
C SER A 8 -23.93 -34.13 29.37
N ILE A 9 -25.26 -34.13 29.13
CA ILE A 9 -25.86 -33.76 27.85
C ILE A 9 -25.58 -32.27 27.57
N LEU A 10 -25.82 -31.37 28.53
CA LEU A 10 -25.55 -29.94 28.35
C LEU A 10 -24.06 -29.63 28.10
N ALA A 11 -23.15 -30.35 28.76
CA ALA A 11 -21.71 -30.26 28.51
C ALA A 11 -21.35 -30.78 27.11
N PHE A 12 -21.94 -31.90 26.67
CA PHE A 12 -21.72 -32.46 25.34
C PHE A 12 -22.26 -31.53 24.24
N TRP A 13 -23.44 -30.94 24.42
CA TRP A 13 -24.00 -29.91 23.53
C TRP A 13 -23.19 -28.62 23.56
N GLY A 14 -22.64 -28.25 24.72
CA GLY A 14 -21.72 -27.12 24.86
C GLY A 14 -20.45 -27.28 24.03
N VAL A 15 -19.86 -28.49 24.00
CA VAL A 15 -18.67 -28.81 23.19
C VAL A 15 -18.97 -28.79 21.69
N ILE A 16 -20.18 -29.18 21.26
CA ILE A 16 -20.59 -29.19 19.84
C ILE A 16 -20.87 -27.77 19.30
N MET A 17 -21.19 -26.81 20.18
CA MET A 17 -21.52 -25.42 19.79
C MET A 17 -20.31 -24.47 19.75
N VAL A 18 -19.12 -24.89 20.20
CA VAL A 18 -17.93 -24.03 20.12
C VAL A 18 -17.34 -24.08 18.71
N LYS A 19 -17.71 -23.10 17.88
CA LYS A 19 -16.91 -22.76 16.69
C LYS A 19 -15.61 -22.10 17.15
N ALA A 20 -14.58 -22.91 17.36
CA ALA A 20 -13.25 -22.45 17.79
C ALA A 20 -12.40 -21.86 16.64
N GLU A 21 -12.94 -21.81 15.42
CA GLU A 21 -12.22 -21.38 14.22
C GLU A 21 -12.51 -19.91 13.89
N ASP A 22 -11.48 -19.20 13.41
CA ASP A 22 -11.61 -17.81 12.97
C ASP A 22 -12.59 -17.70 11.77
N GLY A 23 -13.19 -16.52 11.58
CA GLY A 23 -14.17 -16.28 10.52
C GLY A 23 -13.61 -16.51 9.11
N TYR A 24 -14.45 -16.97 8.19
CA TYR A 24 -14.09 -17.13 6.78
C TYR A 24 -14.86 -16.15 5.90
N LYS A 25 -14.15 -15.52 4.97
CA LYS A 25 -14.71 -14.64 3.92
C LYS A 25 -14.41 -15.25 2.56
N TYR A 26 -15.46 -15.52 1.79
CA TYR A 26 -15.36 -16.13 0.47
C TYR A 26 -15.75 -15.13 -0.60
N TYR A 27 -14.91 -15.01 -1.62
CA TYR A 27 -15.13 -14.14 -2.77
C TYR A 27 -14.88 -14.92 -4.05
N ASN A 28 -15.79 -14.78 -5.02
CA ASN A 28 -15.59 -15.23 -6.39
C ASN A 28 -15.48 -14.01 -7.28
N TRP A 29 -14.32 -13.83 -7.89
CA TRP A 29 -13.97 -12.66 -8.69
C TRP A 29 -13.78 -13.07 -10.14
N THR A 30 -14.54 -12.45 -11.03
CA THR A 30 -14.38 -12.58 -12.47
C THR A 30 -13.68 -11.35 -13.00
N VAL A 31 -12.49 -11.54 -13.59
CA VAL A 31 -11.64 -10.47 -14.11
C VAL A 31 -11.85 -10.36 -15.61
N THR A 32 -12.27 -9.20 -16.09
CA THR A 32 -12.64 -8.96 -17.49
C THR A 32 -12.19 -7.60 -17.97
N TYR A 33 -11.91 -7.46 -19.27
CA TYR A 33 -11.82 -6.15 -19.88
C TYR A 33 -13.20 -5.54 -20.08
N ALA A 34 -13.31 -4.23 -19.86
CA ALA A 34 -14.47 -3.42 -20.19
C ALA A 34 -14.02 -2.04 -20.71
N GLN A 35 -14.92 -1.30 -21.35
CA GLN A 35 -14.65 0.07 -21.76
C GLN A 35 -15.07 1.04 -20.65
N ALA A 36 -14.19 1.96 -20.28
CA ALA A 36 -14.48 3.03 -19.34
C ALA A 36 -14.05 4.39 -19.92
N SER A 37 -14.68 5.43 -19.41
CA SER A 37 -14.45 6.82 -19.81
C SER A 37 -14.22 7.71 -18.58
N PRO A 38 -13.16 7.49 -17.78
CA PRO A 38 -12.95 8.26 -16.55
C PRO A 38 -12.86 9.78 -16.76
N LEU A 39 -12.40 10.19 -17.94
CA LEU A 39 -12.25 11.58 -18.37
C LEU A 39 -13.25 11.97 -19.48
N GLY A 40 -14.31 11.19 -19.67
CA GLY A 40 -15.18 11.29 -20.85
C GLY A 40 -14.60 10.54 -22.05
N THR A 41 -14.63 11.13 -23.24
CA THR A 41 -14.16 10.48 -24.47
C THR A 41 -12.66 10.72 -24.73
N PRO A 42 -11.92 9.76 -25.29
CA PRO A 42 -12.37 8.44 -25.78
C PRO A 42 -12.55 7.40 -24.67
N GLN A 43 -13.28 6.33 -24.98
CA GLN A 43 -13.32 5.14 -24.13
C GLN A 43 -11.96 4.43 -24.15
N GLN A 44 -11.53 3.94 -22.99
CA GLN A 44 -10.32 3.15 -22.81
C GLN A 44 -10.66 1.80 -22.20
N GLN A 45 -9.92 0.78 -22.61
CA GLN A 45 -10.06 -0.57 -22.07
C GLN A 45 -9.47 -0.62 -20.67
N VAL A 46 -10.27 -1.03 -19.69
CA VAL A 46 -9.91 -1.16 -18.27
C VAL A 46 -10.21 -2.56 -17.76
N ILE A 47 -9.54 -2.96 -16.69
CA ILE A 47 -9.77 -4.23 -15.99
C ILE A 47 -10.87 -4.01 -14.94
N HIS A 48 -11.97 -4.73 -15.12
CA HIS A 48 -13.05 -4.84 -14.13
C HIS A 48 -12.88 -6.11 -13.30
N ILE A 49 -13.29 -6.03 -12.04
CA ILE A 49 -13.50 -7.19 -11.18
C ILE A 49 -14.99 -7.24 -10.84
N ASN A 50 -15.66 -8.34 -11.19
CA ASN A 50 -17.11 -8.48 -11.04
C ASN A 50 -17.91 -7.33 -11.68
N GLY A 51 -17.43 -6.85 -12.82
CA GLY A 51 -18.11 -5.80 -13.59
C GLY A 51 -17.91 -4.38 -13.06
N THR A 52 -17.10 -4.16 -12.02
CA THR A 52 -16.83 -2.81 -11.48
C THR A 52 -15.39 -2.38 -11.68
N PHE A 53 -15.21 -1.07 -11.88
CA PHE A 53 -13.94 -0.35 -11.77
C PHE A 53 -14.16 0.92 -10.93
N PRO A 54 -13.45 1.09 -9.81
CA PRO A 54 -12.53 0.16 -9.16
C PRO A 54 -13.17 -1.18 -8.77
N GLY A 55 -12.33 -2.16 -8.43
CA GLY A 55 -12.77 -3.47 -7.96
C GLY A 55 -13.49 -3.40 -6.60
N PRO A 56 -14.24 -4.46 -6.22
CA PRO A 56 -15.00 -4.50 -4.99
C PRO A 56 -14.11 -4.47 -3.74
N THR A 57 -14.50 -3.72 -2.71
CA THR A 57 -13.76 -3.68 -1.44
C THR A 57 -13.85 -5.03 -0.72
N ILE A 58 -12.71 -5.51 -0.19
CA ILE A 58 -12.68 -6.57 0.81
C ILE A 58 -12.81 -5.92 2.18
N GLU A 59 -13.90 -6.23 2.88
CA GLU A 59 -14.08 -5.87 4.28
C GLU A 59 -14.01 -7.12 5.16
N CYS A 60 -13.02 -7.15 6.04
CA CYS A 60 -12.82 -8.26 6.97
C CYS A 60 -12.45 -7.74 8.35
N VAL A 61 -12.55 -8.62 9.34
CA VAL A 61 -12.07 -8.34 10.69
C VAL A 61 -10.72 -9.03 10.88
N THR A 62 -9.87 -8.48 11.75
CA THR A 62 -8.58 -9.09 12.12
C THR A 62 -8.79 -10.56 12.51
N ASN A 63 -7.84 -11.42 12.12
CA ASN A 63 -7.89 -12.88 12.11
C ASN A 63 -8.83 -13.55 11.09
N ASP A 64 -9.64 -12.84 10.30
CA ASP A 64 -10.43 -13.52 9.27
C ASP A 64 -9.53 -14.25 8.25
N ASN A 65 -9.95 -15.46 7.87
CA ASN A 65 -9.44 -16.21 6.74
C ASN A 65 -10.13 -15.73 5.47
N ILE A 66 -9.36 -15.31 4.48
CA ILE A 66 -9.84 -14.77 3.21
C ILE A 66 -9.56 -15.80 2.12
N ILE A 67 -10.61 -16.18 1.40
CA ILE A 67 -10.56 -17.03 0.22
C ILE A 67 -11.08 -16.24 -0.97
N VAL A 68 -10.21 -15.94 -1.94
CA VAL A 68 -10.59 -15.26 -3.18
C VAL A 68 -10.30 -16.18 -4.35
N ASN A 69 -11.35 -16.70 -4.99
CA ASN A 69 -11.22 -17.44 -6.23
C ASN A 69 -11.31 -16.48 -7.41
N VAL A 70 -10.20 -16.32 -8.13
CA VAL A 70 -10.03 -15.36 -9.22
C VAL A 70 -10.10 -16.12 -10.54
N TYR A 71 -11.13 -15.83 -11.35
CA TYR A 71 -11.28 -16.32 -12.71
C TYR A 71 -10.71 -15.28 -13.67
N ASN A 72 -9.67 -15.65 -14.40
CA ASN A 72 -9.07 -14.80 -15.41
C ASN A 72 -9.82 -14.96 -16.75
N ASN A 73 -10.69 -14.00 -17.08
CA ASN A 73 -11.37 -13.92 -18.38
C ASN A 73 -10.74 -12.85 -19.28
N LEU A 74 -9.52 -12.41 -18.98
CA LEU A 74 -8.70 -11.64 -19.92
C LEU A 74 -8.10 -12.57 -20.97
N ASP A 75 -7.60 -12.00 -22.07
CA ASP A 75 -6.82 -12.69 -23.09
C ASP A 75 -5.32 -12.75 -22.76
N VAL A 76 -4.90 -12.16 -21.63
CA VAL A 76 -3.53 -12.18 -21.10
C VAL A 76 -3.45 -12.87 -19.73
N PRO A 77 -2.28 -13.41 -19.33
CA PRO A 77 -2.09 -13.96 -17.99
C PRO A 77 -2.25 -12.88 -16.91
N PHE A 78 -2.78 -13.24 -15.74
CA PHE A 78 -3.16 -12.25 -14.71
C PHE A 78 -2.66 -12.66 -13.31
N LEU A 79 -2.28 -11.68 -12.48
CA LEU A 79 -1.99 -11.88 -11.05
C LEU A 79 -2.56 -10.73 -10.23
N LEU A 80 -3.02 -11.03 -9.01
CA LEU A 80 -3.38 -10.05 -7.99
C LEU A 80 -2.42 -10.14 -6.82
N THR A 81 -1.94 -8.98 -6.35
CA THR A 81 -1.25 -8.85 -5.06
C THR A 81 -2.12 -8.18 -4.00
N TRP A 82 -1.79 -8.44 -2.74
CA TRP A 82 -2.49 -7.98 -1.54
C TRP A 82 -1.59 -7.00 -0.79
N ASN A 83 -1.42 -5.80 -1.34
CA ASN A 83 -0.46 -4.79 -0.89
C ASN A 83 -0.53 -4.52 0.62
N GLY A 84 0.54 -4.88 1.32
CA GLY A 84 0.68 -4.72 2.77
C GLY A 84 0.15 -5.88 3.62
N ILE A 85 -0.48 -6.90 3.03
CA ILE A 85 -0.82 -8.14 3.74
C ILE A 85 0.44 -8.98 3.91
N LYS A 86 0.75 -9.37 5.16
CA LYS A 86 2.04 -9.97 5.51
C LYS A 86 2.26 -11.40 5.01
N GLN A 87 1.24 -12.04 4.44
CA GLN A 87 1.28 -13.41 3.91
C GLN A 87 2.04 -14.39 4.82
N ARG A 88 1.78 -14.33 6.14
CA ARG A 88 2.59 -15.04 7.13
C ARG A 88 2.56 -16.54 6.87
N LYS A 89 3.74 -17.11 6.61
CA LYS A 89 3.93 -18.54 6.25
C LYS A 89 3.17 -18.98 5.00
N THR A 90 2.71 -18.05 4.18
CA THR A 90 1.86 -18.28 3.00
C THR A 90 2.31 -17.43 1.82
N SER A 91 3.62 -17.17 1.68
CA SER A 91 4.17 -16.28 0.64
C SER A 91 3.81 -16.65 -0.80
N TRP A 92 3.41 -17.91 -1.08
CA TRP A 92 2.88 -18.33 -2.40
C TRP A 92 1.43 -17.88 -2.66
N GLN A 93 0.85 -17.09 -1.76
CA GLN A 93 -0.47 -16.45 -1.85
C GLN A 93 -0.34 -14.94 -2.09
N ASP A 94 0.90 -14.45 -2.16
CA ASP A 94 1.20 -13.04 -2.33
C ASP A 94 0.84 -12.56 -3.73
N GLY A 95 0.98 -13.43 -4.74
CA GLY A 95 0.49 -13.15 -6.09
C GLY A 95 1.34 -12.11 -6.81
N VAL A 96 2.66 -12.23 -6.72
CA VAL A 96 3.63 -11.48 -7.52
C VAL A 96 4.48 -12.45 -8.35
N LEU A 97 5.16 -11.97 -9.39
CA LEU A 97 5.96 -12.84 -10.29
C LEU A 97 7.09 -13.60 -9.56
N GLY A 98 7.55 -13.11 -8.41
CA GLY A 98 8.51 -13.82 -7.56
C GLY A 98 7.94 -15.03 -6.81
N THR A 99 6.63 -15.08 -6.60
CA THR A 99 5.96 -16.09 -5.75
C THR A 99 5.00 -17.01 -6.52
N ASN A 100 4.41 -16.52 -7.61
CA ASN A 100 3.35 -17.19 -8.36
C ASN A 100 3.61 -17.15 -9.87
N CYS A 101 3.23 -18.22 -10.58
CA CYS A 101 3.01 -18.12 -12.02
C CYS A 101 1.69 -17.37 -12.28
N PRO A 102 1.61 -16.49 -13.28
CA PRO A 102 0.35 -15.85 -13.66
C PRO A 102 -0.76 -16.83 -14.02
N ILE A 103 -1.99 -16.50 -13.63
CA ILE A 103 -3.20 -17.26 -13.94
C ILE A 103 -3.42 -17.18 -15.45
N PRO A 104 -3.38 -18.29 -16.20
CA PRO A 104 -3.57 -18.24 -17.64
C PRO A 104 -4.98 -17.79 -18.04
N PRO A 105 -5.18 -17.26 -19.26
CA PRO A 105 -6.51 -16.99 -19.81
C PRO A 105 -7.46 -18.17 -19.69
N GLY A 106 -8.69 -17.91 -19.25
CA GLY A 106 -9.74 -18.92 -19.05
C GLY A 106 -9.50 -19.89 -17.89
N LYS A 107 -8.50 -19.63 -17.04
CA LYS A 107 -8.20 -20.41 -15.82
C LYS A 107 -8.56 -19.61 -14.57
N ASN A 108 -8.47 -20.28 -13.42
CA ASN A 108 -8.65 -19.65 -12.13
C ASN A 108 -7.54 -20.05 -11.15
N PHE A 109 -7.41 -19.25 -10.10
CA PHE A 109 -6.60 -19.57 -8.94
C PHE A 109 -7.31 -19.07 -7.69
N THR A 110 -7.25 -19.88 -6.62
CA THR A 110 -7.82 -19.51 -5.33
C THR A 110 -6.74 -19.05 -4.38
N TYR A 111 -6.73 -17.76 -4.10
CA TYR A 111 -5.92 -17.16 -3.04
C TYR A 111 -6.51 -17.50 -1.66
N LYS A 112 -5.65 -17.89 -0.72
CA LYS A 112 -6.02 -18.28 0.65
C LYS A 112 -5.03 -17.71 1.66
N PHE A 113 -5.44 -16.70 2.40
CA PHE A 113 -4.57 -16.06 3.39
C PHE A 113 -5.37 -15.61 4.61
N GLN A 114 -4.65 -15.21 5.66
CA GLN A 114 -5.26 -14.74 6.91
C GLN A 114 -4.60 -13.43 7.31
N THR A 115 -5.40 -12.42 7.65
CA THR A 115 -4.91 -11.09 8.05
C THR A 115 -4.24 -11.11 9.42
N LYS A 116 -4.49 -12.17 10.21
CA LYS A 116 -3.91 -12.39 11.53
C LYS A 116 -4.11 -11.16 12.42
N ASP A 117 -3.03 -10.53 12.87
CA ASP A 117 -3.09 -9.38 13.78
C ASP A 117 -3.13 -8.01 13.09
N GLN A 118 -3.25 -7.97 11.76
CA GLN A 118 -3.32 -6.73 11.00
C GLN A 118 -4.67 -6.04 11.22
N ILE A 119 -4.63 -4.72 11.38
CA ILE A 119 -5.79 -3.82 11.48
C ILE A 119 -5.40 -2.58 10.70
N GLY A 120 -6.24 -2.12 9.78
CA GLY A 120 -5.95 -0.91 9.00
C GLY A 120 -6.52 -0.95 7.59
N SER A 121 -5.97 -0.06 6.77
CA SER A 121 -6.34 0.14 5.37
C SER A 121 -5.23 -0.41 4.46
N TYR A 122 -5.61 -1.32 3.57
CA TYR A 122 -4.74 -1.93 2.58
C TYR A 122 -5.41 -1.85 1.20
N THR A 123 -4.68 -2.28 0.17
CA THR A 123 -5.20 -2.35 -1.19
C THR A 123 -4.83 -3.67 -1.83
N TYR A 124 -5.48 -3.97 -2.95
CA TYR A 124 -5.05 -5.01 -3.87
C TYR A 124 -5.02 -4.43 -5.28
N PHE A 125 -4.17 -4.96 -6.14
CA PHE A 125 -4.07 -4.53 -7.54
C PHE A 125 -3.41 -5.61 -8.42
N PRO A 126 -3.57 -5.53 -9.75
CA PRO A 126 -2.89 -6.42 -10.67
C PRO A 126 -1.38 -6.22 -10.58
N SER A 127 -0.64 -7.28 -10.29
CA SER A 127 0.82 -7.22 -10.08
C SER A 127 1.63 -7.66 -11.30
N ASN A 128 0.95 -8.13 -12.35
CA ASN A 128 1.60 -8.58 -13.57
C ASN A 128 1.89 -7.39 -14.48
N LYS A 129 3.18 -7.12 -14.72
CA LYS A 129 3.65 -6.10 -15.65
C LYS A 129 2.99 -4.73 -15.40
N MET A 130 2.37 -4.14 -16.43
CA MET A 130 1.71 -2.83 -16.35
C MET A 130 0.20 -2.92 -16.13
N GLU A 131 -0.37 -4.09 -15.84
CA GLU A 131 -1.83 -4.27 -15.74
C GLU A 131 -2.49 -3.37 -14.70
N ARG A 132 -1.77 -2.99 -13.62
CA ARG A 132 -2.22 -1.98 -12.64
C ARG A 132 -2.63 -0.66 -13.29
N ALA A 133 -1.98 -0.26 -14.38
CA ALA A 133 -2.32 0.94 -15.16
C ALA A 133 -3.73 0.89 -15.75
N ALA A 134 -4.23 -0.32 -16.04
CA ALA A 134 -5.56 -0.52 -16.60
C ALA A 134 -6.66 -0.64 -15.53
N GLY A 135 -6.35 -0.46 -14.25
CA GLY A 135 -7.31 -0.62 -13.17
C GLY A 135 -7.19 -1.97 -12.47
N GLY A 136 -8.33 -2.64 -12.24
CA GLY A 136 -8.36 -3.91 -11.51
C GLY A 136 -7.94 -3.83 -10.03
N PHE A 137 -7.77 -2.62 -9.48
CA PHE A 137 -7.39 -2.38 -8.10
C PHE A 137 -8.63 -2.14 -7.22
N GLY A 138 -8.49 -2.37 -5.91
CA GLY A 138 -9.53 -2.12 -4.93
C GLY A 138 -8.97 -2.03 -3.51
N ALA A 139 -9.85 -1.69 -2.56
CA ALA A 139 -9.49 -1.59 -1.15
C ALA A 139 -9.61 -2.93 -0.42
N LEU A 140 -8.79 -3.10 0.61
CA LEU A 140 -8.83 -4.20 1.56
C LEU A 140 -8.77 -3.60 2.97
N ASN A 141 -9.92 -3.53 3.64
CA ASN A 141 -10.04 -2.94 4.96
C ASN A 141 -10.13 -4.03 6.02
N VAL A 142 -9.19 -4.00 6.97
CA VAL A 142 -9.15 -4.93 8.10
C VAL A 142 -9.54 -4.22 9.38
N TYR A 143 -10.75 -4.51 9.87
CA TYR A 143 -11.30 -3.93 11.09
C TYR A 143 -10.83 -4.66 12.35
N ALA A 144 -10.75 -3.96 13.47
CA ALA A 144 -10.52 -4.58 14.77
C ALA A 144 -11.73 -5.44 15.19
N ARG A 145 -11.50 -6.58 15.89
CA ARG A 145 -12.60 -7.28 16.58
C ARG A 145 -13.14 -6.39 17.69
N SER A 146 -14.42 -6.57 18.04
CA SER A 146 -15.09 -5.77 19.09
C SER A 146 -14.38 -5.78 20.46
N VAL A 147 -13.60 -6.82 20.75
CA VAL A 147 -12.81 -6.95 21.99
C VAL A 147 -11.48 -6.18 21.96
N ILE A 148 -11.06 -5.69 20.79
CA ILE A 148 -9.82 -4.92 20.61
C ILE A 148 -10.19 -3.45 20.56
N LYS A 149 -9.70 -2.68 21.54
CA LYS A 149 -9.89 -1.23 21.57
C LYS A 149 -8.85 -0.54 20.66
N VAL A 150 -9.32 0.12 19.61
CA VAL A 150 -8.53 1.06 18.78
C VAL A 150 -8.38 2.41 19.49
N PRO A 151 -7.33 3.21 19.18
CA PRO A 151 -7.01 4.43 19.95
C PRO A 151 -7.93 5.63 19.66
N TYR A 152 -8.99 5.46 18.88
CA TYR A 152 -9.94 6.51 18.51
C TYR A 152 -11.39 6.05 18.65
N ASP A 153 -12.31 7.02 18.76
CA ASP A 153 -13.74 6.74 18.82
C ASP A 153 -14.25 6.15 17.50
N LYS A 154 -15.30 5.34 17.59
CA LYS A 154 -15.91 4.73 16.40
C LYS A 154 -16.47 5.83 15.48
N PRO A 155 -15.99 5.92 14.21
CA PRO A 155 -16.50 6.90 13.26
C PRO A 155 -17.95 6.57 12.85
N ALA A 156 -18.65 7.56 12.29
CA ALA A 156 -20.00 7.40 11.77
C ALA A 156 -20.04 6.56 10.47
N GLY A 157 -18.93 6.52 9.73
CA GLY A 157 -18.76 5.70 8.54
C GLY A 157 -17.38 5.88 7.93
N ASP A 158 -17.12 5.10 6.87
CA ASP A 158 -15.86 5.06 6.16
C ASP A 158 -16.04 5.58 4.73
N PHE A 159 -15.08 6.36 4.26
CA PHE A 159 -14.91 6.72 2.86
C PHE A 159 -13.57 6.19 2.37
N THR A 160 -13.61 5.43 1.26
CA THR A 160 -12.41 4.90 0.61
C THR A 160 -12.07 5.78 -0.59
N LEU A 161 -10.80 6.18 -0.67
CA LEU A 161 -10.26 7.01 -1.74
C LEU A 161 -9.01 6.33 -2.31
N LEU A 162 -9.19 5.63 -3.43
CA LEU A 162 -8.14 5.07 -4.26
C LEU A 162 -7.75 6.13 -5.29
N ILE A 163 -6.62 6.78 -5.07
CA ILE A 163 -6.19 7.92 -5.86
C ILE A 163 -4.96 7.53 -6.68
N GLY A 164 -4.95 7.84 -7.97
CA GLY A 164 -3.80 7.53 -8.81
C GLY A 164 -3.77 8.32 -10.10
N ASP A 165 -2.62 8.26 -10.76
CA ASP A 165 -2.41 8.81 -12.08
C ASP A 165 -3.12 8.00 -13.17
N TRP A 166 -3.45 8.69 -14.26
CA TRP A 166 -4.14 8.12 -15.39
C TRP A 166 -3.42 8.46 -16.69
N TYR A 167 -3.26 7.46 -17.56
CA TYR A 167 -2.48 7.56 -18.78
C TYR A 167 -3.39 7.49 -20.01
N ASN A 168 -3.00 8.17 -21.09
CA ASN A 168 -3.69 8.06 -22.37
C ASN A 168 -3.47 6.68 -23.03
N ASN A 169 -2.28 6.12 -22.85
CA ASN A 169 -1.89 4.81 -23.36
C ASN A 169 -2.48 3.69 -22.48
N ASN A 170 -2.87 2.58 -23.12
CA ASN A 170 -3.25 1.37 -22.39
C ASN A 170 -2.02 0.68 -21.78
N HIS A 171 -2.25 -0.28 -20.88
CA HIS A 171 -1.18 -0.95 -20.15
C HIS A 171 -0.16 -1.67 -21.06
N THR A 172 -0.61 -2.29 -22.16
CA THR A 172 0.29 -2.95 -23.13
C THR A 172 1.20 -1.94 -23.82
N ALA A 173 0.66 -0.79 -24.26
CA ALA A 173 1.45 0.25 -24.90
C ALA A 173 2.44 0.90 -23.91
N LEU A 174 2.05 1.08 -22.65
CA LEU A 174 2.98 1.54 -21.60
C LEU A 174 4.10 0.53 -21.37
N GLN A 175 3.78 -0.77 -21.37
CA GLN A 175 4.79 -1.81 -21.28
C GLN A 175 5.74 -1.78 -22.49
N ASP A 176 5.24 -1.65 -23.71
CA ASP A 176 6.05 -1.60 -24.93
C ASP A 176 7.03 -0.42 -24.94
N ILE A 177 6.65 0.73 -24.36
CA ILE A 177 7.52 1.91 -24.19
C ILE A 177 8.70 1.55 -23.27
N LEU A 178 8.42 0.95 -22.11
CA LEU A 178 9.45 0.51 -21.16
C LEU A 178 10.34 -0.60 -21.74
N ASP A 179 9.76 -1.53 -22.49
CA ASP A 179 10.50 -2.63 -23.12
C ASP A 179 11.48 -2.14 -24.21
N LYS A 180 11.21 -0.98 -24.82
CA LYS A 180 12.16 -0.26 -25.71
C LYS A 180 13.23 0.52 -24.96
N GLY A 181 13.11 0.65 -23.63
CA GLY A 181 14.01 1.43 -22.79
C GLY A 181 13.76 2.92 -22.82
N GLU A 182 12.54 3.33 -23.14
CA GLU A 182 12.06 4.70 -23.00
C GLU A 182 11.44 4.88 -21.59
N THR A 183 11.30 6.13 -21.14
CA THR A 183 10.62 6.45 -19.88
C THR A 183 9.11 6.49 -20.08
N LEU A 184 8.33 6.25 -19.02
CA LEU A 184 6.88 6.45 -19.08
C LEU A 184 6.56 7.90 -19.51
N PRO A 185 5.52 8.10 -20.34
CA PRO A 185 5.04 9.44 -20.64
C PRO A 185 4.48 10.11 -19.38
N ASP A 186 4.25 11.41 -19.42
CA ASP A 186 3.53 12.09 -18.34
C ASP A 186 2.07 11.60 -18.30
N PRO A 187 1.48 11.38 -17.11
CA PRO A 187 0.06 11.09 -17.00
C PRO A 187 -0.79 12.29 -17.43
N ILE A 188 -2.00 12.02 -17.89
CA ILE A 188 -2.93 13.05 -18.37
C ILE A 188 -3.90 13.56 -17.29
N ALA A 189 -4.06 12.80 -16.20
CA ALA A 189 -4.92 13.18 -15.08
C ALA A 189 -4.56 12.44 -13.78
N ILE A 190 -5.14 12.91 -12.68
CA ILE A 190 -5.27 12.16 -11.43
C ILE A 190 -6.75 11.84 -11.26
N LEU A 191 -7.07 10.62 -10.81
CA LEU A 191 -8.44 10.18 -10.56
C LEU A 191 -8.61 9.80 -9.10
N ILE A 192 -9.80 10.07 -8.55
CA ILE A 192 -10.25 9.53 -7.25
C ILE A 192 -11.24 8.42 -7.58
N ASN A 193 -11.03 7.21 -7.06
CA ASN A 193 -11.80 5.99 -7.35
C ASN A 193 -12.13 5.82 -8.85
N GLY A 194 -11.15 6.05 -9.73
CA GLY A 194 -11.30 5.87 -11.18
C GLY A 194 -12.31 6.80 -11.87
N GLN A 195 -12.71 7.90 -11.22
CA GLN A 195 -13.74 8.82 -11.74
C GLN A 195 -13.36 10.29 -11.55
N SER A 196 -13.92 11.16 -12.40
CA SER A 196 -13.98 12.61 -12.18
C SER A 196 -15.28 13.00 -11.49
N GLY A 197 -15.24 13.87 -10.49
CA GLY A 197 -16.46 14.50 -9.93
C GLY A 197 -17.26 13.64 -8.94
N LEU A 198 -16.59 12.82 -8.14
CA LEU A 198 -17.25 12.03 -7.08
C LEU A 198 -17.87 12.91 -5.99
N THR A 199 -18.89 12.39 -5.32
CA THR A 199 -19.51 13.04 -4.15
C THR A 199 -19.58 12.06 -2.98
N PHE A 200 -19.01 12.46 -1.84
CA PHE A 200 -19.10 11.81 -0.54
C PHE A 200 -20.09 12.58 0.32
N ARG A 201 -21.03 11.88 0.97
CA ARG A 201 -22.10 12.50 1.76
C ARG A 201 -21.99 12.13 3.22
N GLY A 202 -22.04 13.11 4.11
CA GLY A 202 -21.99 12.89 5.55
C GLY A 202 -22.85 13.88 6.34
N ASP A 203 -23.17 13.50 7.57
CA ASP A 203 -24.02 14.28 8.46
C ASP A 203 -23.20 15.34 9.21
N PRO A 204 -23.70 16.58 9.34
CA PRO A 204 -23.04 17.61 10.12
C PRO A 204 -22.78 17.17 11.57
N GLY A 205 -21.63 17.55 12.11
CA GLY A 205 -21.17 17.23 13.46
C GLY A 205 -20.68 15.79 13.66
N LYS A 206 -20.76 14.93 12.63
CA LYS A 206 -20.23 13.56 12.70
C LYS A 206 -18.79 13.49 12.22
N THR A 207 -18.06 12.49 12.72
CA THR A 207 -16.69 12.19 12.29
C THR A 207 -16.67 10.97 11.39
N TYR A 208 -16.04 11.09 10.22
CA TYR A 208 -15.89 10.03 9.23
C TYR A 208 -14.43 9.63 9.09
N MET A 209 -14.20 8.36 8.76
CA MET A 209 -12.88 7.83 8.46
C MET A 209 -12.61 7.88 6.97
N PHE A 210 -11.60 8.62 6.56
CA PHE A 210 -11.14 8.67 5.17
C PHE A 210 -9.89 7.80 5.03
N ARG A 211 -9.99 6.75 4.21
CA ARG A 211 -8.90 5.82 3.88
C ARG A 211 -8.33 6.21 2.52
N VAL A 212 -7.16 6.85 2.52
CA VAL A 212 -6.56 7.47 1.34
C VAL A 212 -5.36 6.63 0.90
N SER A 213 -5.51 5.95 -0.23
CA SER A 213 -4.47 5.09 -0.81
C SER A 213 -4.00 5.65 -2.14
N ASN A 214 -2.68 5.78 -2.31
CA ASN A 214 -2.11 6.11 -3.61
C ASN A 214 -1.86 4.82 -4.41
N ILE A 215 -2.74 4.58 -5.39
CA ILE A 215 -2.70 3.43 -6.29
C ILE A 215 -2.06 3.75 -7.66
N GLY A 216 -1.49 4.95 -7.82
CA GLY A 216 -0.81 5.37 -9.05
C GLY A 216 0.43 4.54 -9.38
N LEU A 217 1.03 4.83 -10.54
CA LEU A 217 2.26 4.20 -11.03
C LEU A 217 3.50 5.02 -10.69
N ALA A 218 3.41 6.36 -10.81
CA ALA A 218 4.56 7.26 -10.63
C ALA A 218 4.24 8.51 -9.81
N THR A 219 2.99 8.98 -9.84
CA THR A 219 2.60 10.27 -9.28
C THR A 219 2.34 10.20 -7.78
N ASN A 220 3.13 10.93 -7.00
CA ASN A 220 2.87 11.17 -5.59
C ASN A 220 1.83 12.29 -5.45
N ILE A 221 0.98 12.21 -4.43
CA ILE A 221 -0.14 13.14 -4.28
C ILE A 221 -0.09 13.86 -2.94
N ASN A 222 -0.60 15.10 -2.91
CA ASN A 222 -0.99 15.78 -1.69
C ASN A 222 -2.52 15.75 -1.57
N PHE A 223 -3.03 15.27 -0.43
CA PHE A 223 -4.45 15.15 -0.12
C PHE A 223 -4.90 16.19 0.91
N ARG A 224 -6.05 16.83 0.66
CA ARG A 224 -6.65 17.83 1.57
C ARG A 224 -8.15 17.98 1.35
N ILE A 225 -8.83 18.55 2.35
CA ILE A 225 -10.26 18.87 2.28
C ILE A 225 -10.45 20.35 2.65
N GLN A 226 -11.13 21.09 1.79
CA GLN A 226 -11.39 22.52 1.97
C GLN A 226 -12.02 22.77 3.35
N SER A 227 -11.38 23.65 4.14
CA SER A 227 -11.85 24.06 5.47
C SER A 227 -11.95 22.95 6.52
N HIS A 228 -11.33 21.77 6.30
CA HIS A 228 -11.35 20.67 7.27
C HIS A 228 -9.93 20.24 7.63
N GLN A 229 -9.69 20.06 8.92
CA GLN A 229 -8.46 19.46 9.41
C GLN A 229 -8.52 17.93 9.32
N LEU A 230 -7.39 17.31 9.06
CA LEU A 230 -7.22 15.86 8.93
C LEU A 230 -6.54 15.31 10.18
N LYS A 231 -7.26 14.55 11.00
CA LYS A 231 -6.66 13.87 12.15
C LYS A 231 -6.05 12.54 11.69
N LEU A 232 -4.74 12.46 11.54
CA LEU A 232 -4.05 11.22 11.16
C LEU A 232 -4.14 10.19 12.29
N VAL A 233 -4.66 9.00 12.00
CA VAL A 233 -4.85 7.93 13.01
C VAL A 233 -4.17 6.62 12.65
N GLU A 234 -3.85 6.39 11.37
CA GLU A 234 -3.19 5.17 10.92
C GLU A 234 -2.37 5.41 9.65
N VAL A 235 -1.21 4.75 9.58
CA VAL A 235 -0.30 4.72 8.44
C VAL A 235 -0.02 3.25 8.11
N GLU A 236 -0.52 2.76 6.97
CA GLU A 236 -0.22 1.41 6.47
C GLU A 236 -0.47 0.28 7.51
N GLY A 237 -1.54 0.40 8.31
CA GLY A 237 -1.89 -0.52 9.40
C GLY A 237 -1.21 -0.26 10.74
N CYS A 238 -0.33 0.73 10.84
CA CYS A 238 0.25 1.20 12.10
C CYS A 238 -0.61 2.30 12.72
N HIS A 239 -1.00 2.17 13.98
CA HIS A 239 -1.69 3.26 14.69
C HIS A 239 -0.67 4.29 15.15
N VAL A 240 -0.93 5.58 14.90
CA VAL A 240 0.03 6.65 15.17
C VAL A 240 -0.52 7.63 16.19
N ASN A 241 0.38 8.40 16.81
CA ASN A 241 -0.02 9.51 17.68
C ASN A 241 -0.88 10.48 16.87
N GLN A 242 -2.11 10.70 17.36
CA GLN A 242 -3.13 11.41 16.62
C GLN A 242 -2.76 12.89 16.49
N THR A 243 -2.41 13.29 15.27
CA THR A 243 -1.93 14.64 14.95
C THR A 243 -2.83 15.25 13.88
N MET A 244 -3.09 16.55 14.00
CA MET A 244 -3.90 17.30 13.03
C MET A 244 -3.00 17.83 11.91
N TYR A 245 -3.46 17.67 10.68
CA TYR A 245 -2.81 18.16 9.47
C TYR A 245 -3.81 18.88 8.57
N GLU A 246 -3.37 19.92 7.88
CA GLU A 246 -4.18 20.61 6.86
C GLU A 246 -4.17 19.87 5.51
N SER A 247 -3.07 19.18 5.23
CA SER A 247 -2.90 18.32 4.06
C SER A 247 -1.88 17.23 4.36
N LEU A 248 -1.86 16.17 3.54
CA LEU A 248 -0.93 15.06 3.67
C LEU A 248 -0.36 14.65 2.32
N ASP A 249 0.96 14.54 2.22
CA ASP A 249 1.60 13.84 1.10
C ASP A 249 1.43 12.33 1.25
N VAL A 250 0.96 11.67 0.20
CA VAL A 250 0.75 10.22 0.09
C VAL A 250 1.52 9.72 -1.13
N TYR A 251 2.58 8.98 -0.88
CA TYR A 251 3.44 8.47 -1.95
C TYR A 251 2.89 7.19 -2.56
N VAL A 252 3.29 6.87 -3.79
CA VAL A 252 2.85 5.67 -4.51
C VAL A 252 3.00 4.42 -3.62
N GLY A 253 1.93 3.62 -3.52
CA GLY A 253 1.87 2.40 -2.71
C GLY A 253 1.47 2.63 -1.25
N GLN A 254 1.52 3.86 -0.75
CA GLN A 254 1.16 4.17 0.64
C GLN A 254 -0.34 4.29 0.83
N THR A 255 -0.77 4.02 2.07
CA THR A 255 -2.13 4.29 2.54
C THR A 255 -2.09 5.00 3.88
N LEU A 256 -2.80 6.11 3.99
CA LEU A 256 -3.01 6.85 5.23
C LEU A 256 -4.50 6.86 5.58
N THR A 257 -4.83 6.78 6.87
CA THR A 257 -6.20 6.90 7.35
C THR A 257 -6.32 8.12 8.26
N VAL A 258 -7.29 8.98 7.95
CA VAL A 258 -7.57 10.20 8.72
C VAL A 258 -9.02 10.23 9.20
N LEU A 259 -9.25 10.79 10.38
CA LEU A 259 -10.58 11.15 10.87
C LEU A 259 -10.87 12.61 10.55
N VAL A 260 -12.04 12.87 9.98
CA VAL A 260 -12.50 14.21 9.62
C VAL A 260 -13.86 14.44 10.24
N THR A 261 -13.95 15.48 11.09
CA THR A 261 -15.22 15.91 11.67
C THR A 261 -15.88 16.90 10.73
N LEU A 262 -17.17 16.70 10.44
CA LEU A 262 -17.96 17.58 9.59
C LEU A 262 -18.49 18.77 10.41
N ASP A 263 -17.60 19.62 10.90
CA ASP A 263 -17.87 20.72 11.83
C ASP A 263 -18.07 22.09 11.17
N GLN A 264 -18.03 22.15 9.84
CA GLN A 264 -18.23 23.38 9.09
C GLN A 264 -19.73 23.69 8.89
N THR A 265 -20.04 24.90 8.40
CA THR A 265 -21.41 25.26 8.04
C THR A 265 -21.98 24.27 7.01
N PRO A 266 -23.18 23.70 7.20
CA PRO A 266 -23.73 22.71 6.27
C PRO A 266 -23.76 23.21 4.81
N SER A 267 -22.87 22.66 3.99
CA SER A 267 -22.62 23.04 2.59
C SER A 267 -21.87 21.91 1.85
N ALA A 268 -21.33 22.22 0.67
CA ALA A 268 -20.41 21.36 -0.08
C ALA A 268 -18.98 21.93 -0.03
N TYR A 269 -18.00 21.03 0.08
CA TYR A 269 -16.57 21.35 0.22
C TYR A 269 -15.73 20.54 -0.77
N TYR A 270 -14.65 21.13 -1.29
CA TYR A 270 -13.72 20.40 -2.15
C TYR A 270 -12.92 19.38 -1.35
N ILE A 271 -12.90 18.14 -1.81
CA ILE A 271 -11.83 17.17 -1.55
C ILE A 271 -10.85 17.32 -2.70
N VAL A 272 -9.57 17.48 -2.41
CA VAL A 272 -8.54 17.76 -3.43
C VAL A 272 -7.40 16.76 -3.32
N ALA A 273 -6.98 16.26 -4.48
CA ALA A 273 -5.71 15.59 -4.63
C ALA A 273 -4.91 16.29 -5.74
N SER A 274 -3.69 16.75 -5.44
CA SER A 274 -2.76 17.33 -6.43
C SER A 274 -1.48 16.52 -6.51
N SER A 275 -0.86 16.44 -7.69
CA SER A 275 0.48 15.86 -7.82
C SER A 275 1.49 16.70 -7.05
N THR A 276 2.42 16.05 -6.36
CA THR A 276 3.61 16.71 -5.78
C THR A 276 4.88 16.17 -6.45
N PHE A 277 5.91 17.02 -6.54
CA PHE A 277 7.18 16.74 -7.23
C PHE A 277 7.04 16.38 -8.72
N ALA A 278 5.94 16.77 -9.37
CA ALA A 278 5.70 16.55 -10.79
C ALA A 278 6.12 17.77 -11.62
N LYS A 279 6.65 17.53 -12.83
CA LYS A 279 7.03 18.59 -13.79
C LYS A 279 5.83 19.42 -14.23
N MET A 280 4.69 18.76 -14.44
CA MET A 280 3.42 19.38 -14.81
C MET A 280 2.41 19.10 -13.70
N PRO A 281 2.04 20.11 -12.88
CA PRO A 281 1.09 19.91 -11.79
C PRO A 281 -0.29 19.49 -12.30
N LEU A 282 -0.74 18.32 -11.85
CA LEU A 282 -2.09 17.82 -12.06
C LEU A 282 -2.88 17.93 -10.75
N HIS A 283 -4.19 18.11 -10.86
CA HIS A 283 -5.08 18.02 -9.70
C HIS A 283 -6.42 17.44 -10.10
N THR A 284 -7.12 16.90 -9.11
CA THR A 284 -8.48 16.41 -9.25
C THR A 284 -9.28 16.75 -8.01
N THR A 285 -10.59 16.84 -8.17
CA THR A 285 -11.50 17.18 -7.08
C THR A 285 -12.64 16.19 -6.97
N ALA A 286 -13.09 16.01 -5.73
CA ALA A 286 -14.37 15.41 -5.38
C ALA A 286 -15.11 16.36 -4.43
N VAL A 287 -16.36 16.05 -4.15
CA VAL A 287 -17.24 16.86 -3.31
C VAL A 287 -17.49 16.15 -1.98
N LEU A 288 -17.22 16.82 -0.87
CA LEU A 288 -17.75 16.45 0.44
C LEU A 288 -19.03 17.26 0.69
N ASN A 289 -20.17 16.59 0.66
CA ASN A 289 -21.48 17.21 0.76
C ASN A 289 -22.13 16.90 2.12
N TYR A 290 -22.51 17.94 2.86
CA TYR A 290 -23.23 17.79 4.12
C TYR A 290 -24.70 17.53 3.83
N THR A 291 -25.29 16.50 4.45
CA THR A 291 -26.66 16.02 4.15
C THR A 291 -27.77 17.06 4.36
N THR A 292 -27.56 18.05 5.23
CA THR A 292 -28.51 19.16 5.47
C THR A 292 -28.16 20.44 4.72
N GLY A 293 -27.11 20.44 3.90
CA GLY A 293 -26.71 21.58 3.09
C GLY A 293 -27.58 21.74 1.84
N ASN A 294 -27.95 22.98 1.53
CA ASN A 294 -28.73 23.30 0.32
C ASN A 294 -27.87 23.44 -0.94
N VAL A 295 -26.55 23.31 -0.79
CA VAL A 295 -25.57 23.48 -1.87
C VAL A 295 -25.03 22.11 -2.26
N SER A 296 -25.13 21.78 -3.56
CA SER A 296 -24.66 20.50 -4.09
C SER A 296 -23.20 20.51 -4.54
N GLN A 297 -22.62 21.69 -4.80
CA GLN A 297 -21.27 21.86 -5.33
C GLN A 297 -20.46 22.87 -4.51
N PRO A 298 -19.16 22.63 -4.26
CA PRO A 298 -18.36 23.53 -3.44
C PRO A 298 -18.25 24.93 -4.07
N VAL A 299 -18.18 25.95 -3.22
CA VAL A 299 -18.05 27.35 -3.63
C VAL A 299 -16.67 27.88 -3.19
N GLY A 300 -16.11 28.78 -3.99
CA GLY A 300 -14.82 29.41 -3.73
C GLY A 300 -13.65 28.73 -4.44
N TRP A 301 -12.45 29.07 -4.01
CA TRP A 301 -11.20 28.58 -4.61
C TRP A 301 -10.86 27.17 -4.10
N ILE A 302 -10.33 26.35 -5.00
CA ILE A 302 -9.73 25.06 -4.63
C ILE A 302 -8.55 25.35 -3.70
N PRO A 303 -8.48 24.76 -2.49
CA PRO A 303 -7.37 24.99 -1.57
C PRO A 303 -6.05 24.58 -2.23
N THR A 304 -5.00 25.38 -2.06
CA THR A 304 -3.64 25.09 -2.56
C THR A 304 -2.91 24.12 -1.62
N GLY A 305 -2.06 23.25 -2.19
CA GLY A 305 -1.20 22.35 -1.42
C GLY A 305 0.24 22.87 -1.33
N PRO A 306 1.11 22.25 -0.51
CA PRO A 306 2.54 22.52 -0.48
C PRO A 306 3.25 21.87 -1.69
N ASP A 307 2.80 22.22 -2.91
CA ASP A 307 3.18 21.52 -4.14
C ASP A 307 4.71 21.59 -4.36
N GLY A 308 5.39 20.43 -4.32
CA GLY A 308 6.83 20.31 -4.54
C GLY A 308 7.74 20.77 -3.39
N ASP A 309 7.19 21.05 -2.21
CA ASP A 309 7.98 21.46 -1.04
C ASP A 309 8.61 20.24 -0.34
N LEU A 310 9.89 20.00 -0.65
CA LEU A 310 10.68 18.91 -0.07
C LEU A 310 10.80 19.02 1.45
N ASP A 311 11.03 20.23 1.97
CA ASP A 311 11.21 20.45 3.40
C ASP A 311 9.91 20.16 4.16
N TRP A 312 8.77 20.56 3.60
CA TRP A 312 7.45 20.24 4.15
C TRP A 312 7.24 18.72 4.18
N SER A 313 7.51 18.03 3.07
CA SER A 313 7.28 16.60 2.97
C SER A 313 8.17 15.78 3.90
N MET A 314 9.44 16.18 4.04
CA MET A 314 10.37 15.59 5.00
C MET A 314 9.96 15.86 6.44
N LYS A 315 9.43 17.05 6.75
CA LYS A 315 8.88 17.36 8.08
C LYS A 315 7.66 16.51 8.40
N GLN A 316 6.75 16.29 7.45
CA GLN A 316 5.61 15.39 7.64
C GLN A 316 6.08 13.96 7.95
N ALA A 317 6.97 13.41 7.11
CA ALA A 317 7.47 12.05 7.32
C ALA A 317 8.12 11.87 8.70
N ARG A 318 8.82 12.91 9.16
CA ARG A 318 9.48 12.97 10.46
C ARG A 318 8.57 13.39 11.61
N SER A 319 7.36 13.88 11.41
CA SER A 319 6.43 14.25 12.51
C SER A 319 5.59 13.07 12.98
N ILE A 320 5.40 12.06 12.13
CA ILE A 320 4.61 10.87 12.45
C ILE A 320 5.34 10.01 13.48
N ARG A 321 4.61 9.61 14.53
CA ARG A 321 5.13 8.85 15.66
C ARG A 321 4.20 7.71 16.01
N TRP A 322 4.77 6.58 16.41
CA TRP A 322 4.02 5.39 16.76
C TRP A 322 3.22 5.59 18.06
N ASP A 323 1.92 5.27 18.08
CA ASP A 323 1.16 5.20 19.33
C ASP A 323 1.48 3.88 20.03
N ARG A 324 2.46 3.94 20.93
CA ARG A 324 2.92 2.79 21.71
C ARG A 324 1.89 2.26 22.70
N THR A 325 0.86 3.04 23.00
CA THR A 325 -0.20 2.68 23.96
C THR A 325 -1.40 2.03 23.28
N ALA A 326 -1.57 2.22 21.96
CA ALA A 326 -2.62 1.58 21.19
C ALA A 326 -2.51 0.06 21.28
N ASN A 327 -3.64 -0.62 21.45
CA ASN A 327 -3.65 -2.09 21.35
C ASN A 327 -3.38 -2.49 19.90
N ALA A 328 -2.63 -3.58 19.73
CA ALA A 328 -2.65 -4.32 18.48
C ALA A 328 -3.85 -5.30 18.48
N ALA A 329 -3.96 -6.20 17.50
CA ALA A 329 -4.96 -7.26 17.55
C ALA A 329 -4.76 -8.28 18.70
N ARG A 330 -3.63 -8.17 19.42
CA ARG A 330 -3.37 -8.86 20.69
C ARG A 330 -3.58 -7.87 21.84
N PRO A 331 -3.93 -8.34 23.06
CA PRO A 331 -4.11 -7.48 24.23
C PRO A 331 -2.88 -6.65 24.62
N ASN A 332 -1.71 -6.98 24.08
CA ASN A 332 -0.50 -6.23 24.34
C ASN A 332 -0.49 -4.93 23.51
N PRO A 333 -0.12 -3.80 24.12
CA PRO A 333 0.10 -2.56 23.40
C PRO A 333 1.12 -2.72 22.28
N GLN A 334 0.97 -1.94 21.21
CA GLN A 334 1.90 -1.88 20.10
C GLN A 334 3.35 -1.65 20.57
N GLY A 335 3.56 -0.81 21.59
CA GLY A 335 4.86 -0.53 22.19
C GLY A 335 5.46 -1.61 23.08
N SER A 336 4.83 -2.79 23.19
CA SER A 336 5.35 -3.93 23.99
C SER A 336 6.58 -4.60 23.38
N TYR A 337 6.82 -4.39 22.08
CA TYR A 337 8.04 -4.82 21.42
C TYR A 337 9.07 -3.70 21.42
N ASP A 338 10.11 -3.83 22.25
CA ASP A 338 11.21 -2.87 22.33
C ASP A 338 12.29 -3.19 21.30
N TYR A 339 12.23 -2.51 20.16
CA TYR A 339 13.19 -2.68 19.09
C TYR A 339 14.49 -1.88 19.31
N SER A 340 14.55 -1.03 20.34
CA SER A 340 15.72 -0.18 20.62
C SER A 340 16.96 -0.97 21.04
N ASN A 341 16.75 -2.14 21.64
CA ASN A 341 17.78 -3.02 22.18
C ASN A 341 18.09 -4.20 21.25
N ILE A 342 17.61 -4.18 20.01
CA ILE A 342 17.88 -5.23 19.04
C ILE A 342 19.31 -5.13 18.53
N ASN A 343 20.05 -6.23 18.63
CA ASN A 343 21.35 -6.36 17.99
C ASN A 343 21.16 -6.54 16.48
N ILE A 344 21.53 -5.50 15.72
CA ILE A 344 21.55 -5.56 14.26
C ILE A 344 22.67 -6.51 13.80
N ASN A 345 22.32 -7.53 13.02
CA ASN A 345 23.28 -8.50 12.48
C ASN A 345 24.15 -7.90 11.38
N ARG A 346 23.55 -7.06 10.52
CA ARG A 346 24.26 -6.31 9.47
C ARG A 346 23.45 -5.13 8.94
N THR A 347 24.18 -4.22 8.29
CA THR A 347 23.64 -3.10 7.53
C THR A 347 23.70 -3.41 6.04
N ILE A 348 22.65 -3.14 5.30
CA ILE A 348 22.61 -3.21 3.84
C ILE A 348 22.23 -1.84 3.32
N THR A 349 22.99 -1.32 2.35
CA THR A 349 22.64 -0.09 1.64
C THR A 349 22.08 -0.48 0.28
N LEU A 350 20.85 -0.07 0.00
CA LEU A 350 20.20 -0.23 -1.29
C LEU A 350 20.27 1.11 -2.02
N GLU A 351 21.20 1.20 -2.96
CA GLU A 351 21.46 2.38 -3.78
C GLU A 351 20.73 2.20 -5.12
N ASN A 352 19.73 3.04 -5.39
CA ASN A 352 19.11 3.05 -6.71
C ASN A 352 19.96 3.82 -7.72
N SER A 353 19.79 3.43 -8.98
CA SER A 353 20.49 4.01 -10.12
C SER A 353 19.65 3.85 -11.38
N ALA A 354 19.73 4.83 -12.29
CA ALA A 354 19.04 4.81 -13.58
C ALA A 354 20.02 5.03 -14.75
N PRO A 355 21.01 4.14 -14.98
CA PRO A 355 22.00 4.34 -16.03
C PRO A 355 21.42 4.12 -17.43
N LEU A 356 21.95 4.86 -18.40
CA LEU A 356 21.72 4.62 -19.82
C LEU A 356 22.77 3.64 -20.35
N ILE A 357 22.38 2.40 -20.66
CA ILE A 357 23.29 1.38 -21.18
C ILE A 357 22.93 1.08 -22.63
N THR A 358 23.88 1.30 -23.54
CA THR A 358 23.69 1.10 -25.00
C THR A 358 22.48 1.85 -25.56
N GLY A 359 22.18 3.04 -25.03
CA GLY A 359 21.03 3.86 -25.43
C GLY A 359 19.68 3.41 -24.85
N ARG A 360 19.67 2.39 -23.98
CA ARG A 360 18.48 1.89 -23.29
C ARG A 360 18.47 2.35 -21.83
N GLN A 361 17.39 2.96 -21.37
CA GLN A 361 17.21 3.25 -19.96
C GLN A 361 17.04 1.94 -19.19
N ILE A 362 17.87 1.75 -18.16
CA ILE A 362 17.67 0.65 -17.20
C ILE A 362 17.62 1.23 -15.78
N TYR A 363 17.01 0.45 -14.88
CA TYR A 363 16.97 0.76 -13.46
C TYR A 363 17.63 -0.38 -12.70
N ALA A 364 18.42 -0.04 -11.69
CA ALA A 364 19.20 -1.00 -10.92
C ALA A 364 19.27 -0.61 -9.44
N VAL A 365 19.35 -1.63 -8.60
CA VAL A 365 19.65 -1.50 -7.17
C VAL A 365 20.99 -2.16 -6.91
N ASN A 366 21.93 -1.42 -6.31
CA ASN A 366 23.32 -1.85 -6.12
C ASN A 366 23.93 -2.40 -7.43
N LYS A 367 23.66 -1.69 -8.55
CA LYS A 367 24.09 -2.04 -9.92
C LYS A 367 23.53 -3.34 -10.49
N ILE A 368 22.57 -3.98 -9.82
CA ILE A 368 21.82 -5.12 -10.36
C ILE A 368 20.48 -4.64 -10.91
N SER A 369 20.28 -4.83 -12.21
CA SER A 369 18.97 -4.72 -12.85
C SER A 369 18.30 -6.09 -12.82
N TYR A 370 17.19 -6.19 -12.09
CA TYR A 370 16.54 -7.47 -11.82
C TYR A 370 15.86 -8.03 -13.08
N ILE A 371 16.20 -9.26 -13.46
CA ILE A 371 15.45 -10.03 -14.46
C ILE A 371 14.47 -10.94 -13.75
N ILE A 372 13.21 -10.87 -14.16
CA ILE A 372 12.17 -11.80 -13.73
C ILE A 372 12.42 -13.17 -14.40
N PRO A 373 12.67 -14.24 -13.63
CA PRO A 373 12.85 -15.57 -14.18
C PRO A 373 11.52 -16.18 -14.66
N GLU A 374 11.59 -17.14 -15.58
CA GLU A 374 10.41 -17.89 -16.04
C GLU A 374 9.75 -18.71 -14.92
N THR A 375 10.56 -19.22 -13.98
CA THR A 375 10.09 -19.94 -12.81
C THR A 375 10.12 -19.02 -11.58
N PRO A 376 8.99 -18.79 -10.89
CA PRO A 376 8.95 -17.98 -9.68
C PRO A 376 9.97 -18.44 -8.63
N LEU A 377 10.63 -17.48 -7.99
CA LEU A 377 11.68 -17.72 -6.99
C LEU A 377 11.21 -18.68 -5.90
N LYS A 378 9.97 -18.51 -5.42
CA LYS A 378 9.44 -19.35 -4.34
C LYS A 378 9.25 -20.81 -4.77
N LEU A 379 8.85 -21.04 -6.02
CA LEU A 379 8.72 -22.39 -6.58
C LEU A 379 10.09 -23.00 -6.84
N ALA A 380 11.03 -22.22 -7.38
CA ALA A 380 12.39 -22.67 -7.62
C ALA A 380 13.11 -23.06 -6.32
N ASP A 381 12.97 -22.28 -5.25
CA ASP A 381 13.49 -22.62 -3.93
C ASP A 381 12.82 -23.87 -3.35
N PHE A 382 11.49 -23.97 -3.43
CA PHE A 382 10.75 -25.11 -2.88
C PHE A 382 11.10 -26.43 -3.57
N PHE A 383 11.11 -26.45 -4.91
CA PHE A 383 11.42 -27.63 -5.71
C PHE A 383 12.92 -27.83 -5.99
N LYS A 384 13.79 -26.96 -5.45
CA LYS A 384 15.25 -27.00 -5.63
C LYS A 384 15.68 -27.00 -7.10
N ILE A 385 15.00 -26.19 -7.92
CA ILE A 385 15.30 -26.05 -9.35
C ILE A 385 16.60 -25.24 -9.50
N PRO A 386 17.65 -25.81 -10.11
CA PRO A 386 18.95 -25.15 -10.18
C PRO A 386 18.94 -23.99 -11.18
N LYS A 387 19.86 -23.03 -11.00
CA LYS A 387 20.16 -21.92 -11.93
C LYS A 387 19.04 -20.90 -12.17
N VAL A 388 17.96 -20.91 -11.39
CA VAL A 388 16.88 -19.89 -11.48
C VAL A 388 17.29 -18.56 -10.85
N PHE A 389 17.92 -18.60 -9.68
CA PHE A 389 18.38 -17.42 -8.97
C PHE A 389 19.69 -17.70 -8.23
N LYS A 390 20.35 -16.64 -7.77
CA LYS A 390 21.59 -16.71 -6.99
C LYS A 390 21.45 -15.91 -5.71
N ILE A 391 21.85 -16.50 -4.57
CA ILE A 391 21.90 -15.81 -3.28
C ILE A 391 23.22 -15.06 -3.18
N ASN A 392 23.33 -13.96 -3.93
CA ASN A 392 24.57 -13.18 -4.05
C ASN A 392 24.34 -11.68 -4.19
N PHE A 393 23.19 -11.17 -3.72
CA PHE A 393 22.89 -9.75 -3.84
C PHE A 393 23.89 -8.93 -3.03
N PRO A 394 24.53 -7.90 -3.63
CA PRO A 394 25.59 -7.14 -2.99
C PRO A 394 25.05 -6.28 -1.84
N GLN A 395 25.86 -6.12 -0.79
CA GLN A 395 25.49 -5.35 0.41
C GLN A 395 25.37 -3.83 0.16
N ASN A 396 26.07 -3.32 -0.86
CA ASN A 396 26.04 -1.93 -1.33
C ASN A 396 26.56 -1.87 -2.78
N ALA A 397 26.44 -0.73 -3.47
CA ALA A 397 26.83 -0.60 -4.87
C ALA A 397 28.35 -0.75 -5.08
N SER A 398 29.16 -0.32 -4.11
CA SER A 398 30.63 -0.51 -4.15
C SER A 398 31.03 -1.99 -4.18
N SER A 399 30.25 -2.84 -3.52
CA SER A 399 30.48 -4.29 -3.46
C SER A 399 30.10 -5.03 -4.75
N ALA A 400 29.37 -4.38 -5.66
CA ALA A 400 28.93 -4.96 -6.93
C ALA A 400 29.98 -4.88 -8.06
N GLY A 401 31.07 -4.14 -7.85
CA GLY A 401 32.07 -3.86 -8.89
C GLY A 401 31.73 -2.62 -9.72
N PRO A 402 32.48 -2.33 -10.81
CA PRO A 402 32.28 -1.13 -11.62
C PRO A 402 31.03 -1.21 -12.50
N ASP A 403 30.70 -2.40 -13.02
CA ASP A 403 29.70 -2.59 -14.06
C ASP A 403 28.29 -2.84 -13.52
N TYR A 404 27.30 -2.62 -14.40
CA TYR A 404 25.90 -2.96 -14.18
C TYR A 404 25.58 -4.32 -14.78
N TRP A 405 24.74 -5.10 -14.08
CA TRP A 405 24.44 -6.47 -14.46
C TRP A 405 22.94 -6.69 -14.53
N LEU A 406 22.48 -7.36 -15.60
CA LEU A 406 21.15 -7.94 -15.61
C LEU A 406 21.22 -9.34 -14.97
N ASN A 407 20.52 -9.54 -13.86
CA ASN A 407 20.61 -10.79 -13.10
C ASN A 407 19.41 -11.03 -12.18
N THR A 408 19.14 -12.28 -11.85
CA THR A 408 18.15 -12.69 -10.84
C THR A 408 18.89 -12.98 -9.53
N SER A 409 19.39 -11.91 -8.91
CA SER A 409 20.12 -11.97 -7.64
C SER A 409 19.18 -11.74 -6.46
N VAL A 410 19.35 -12.54 -5.40
CA VAL A 410 18.51 -12.53 -4.20
C VAL A 410 19.37 -12.24 -2.98
N LEU A 411 18.86 -11.38 -2.11
CA LEU A 411 19.42 -11.16 -0.79
C LEU A 411 18.99 -12.30 0.14
N GLY A 412 19.94 -13.13 0.57
CA GLY A 412 19.68 -14.18 1.54
C GLY A 412 19.69 -13.63 2.97
N VAL A 413 18.64 -13.88 3.74
CA VAL A 413 18.53 -13.57 5.17
C VAL A 413 18.22 -14.84 5.97
N SER A 414 18.76 -14.94 7.17
CA SER A 414 18.46 -16.04 8.09
C SER A 414 17.16 -15.77 8.85
N LEU A 415 16.48 -16.85 9.25
CA LEU A 415 15.30 -16.72 10.11
C LEU A 415 15.68 -16.01 11.43
N HIS A 416 14.93 -14.95 11.77
CA HIS A 416 15.17 -14.07 12.94
C HIS A 416 16.45 -13.21 12.87
N GLU A 417 17.04 -13.04 11.68
CA GLU A 417 18.08 -12.04 11.47
C GLU A 417 17.48 -10.63 11.50
N PHE A 418 18.10 -9.72 12.25
CA PHE A 418 17.75 -8.30 12.25
C PHE A 418 18.70 -7.53 11.34
N VAL A 419 18.14 -6.92 10.29
CA VAL A 419 18.91 -6.21 9.27
C VAL A 419 18.51 -4.75 9.29
N GLU A 420 19.51 -3.87 9.32
CA GLU A 420 19.32 -2.45 9.02
C GLU A 420 19.40 -2.26 7.51
N ILE A 421 18.38 -1.65 6.92
CA ILE A 421 18.36 -1.34 5.49
C ILE A 421 18.40 0.19 5.33
N VAL A 422 19.39 0.67 4.60
CA VAL A 422 19.58 2.07 4.23
C VAL A 422 19.18 2.22 2.77
N PHE A 423 18.11 2.95 2.50
CA PHE A 423 17.70 3.28 1.13
C PHE A 423 18.38 4.59 0.72
N GLN A 424 19.33 4.50 -0.21
CA GLN A 424 20.12 5.64 -0.67
C GLN A 424 19.65 6.03 -2.07
N ASN A 425 18.94 7.15 -2.16
CA ASN A 425 18.61 7.77 -3.44
C ASN A 425 19.82 8.56 -3.95
N ASN A 426 20.30 8.19 -5.14
CA ASN A 426 21.34 8.90 -5.86
C ASN A 426 20.81 9.55 -7.14
N GLU A 427 19.50 9.44 -7.40
CA GLU A 427 18.83 9.94 -8.59
C GLU A 427 18.13 11.27 -8.29
N GLU A 428 17.84 12.05 -9.34
CA GLU A 428 17.07 13.30 -9.22
C GLU A 428 15.56 13.07 -9.07
N THR A 429 15.13 11.80 -9.11
CA THR A 429 13.74 11.40 -9.01
C THR A 429 13.48 10.67 -7.70
N LEU A 430 12.37 11.01 -7.07
CA LEU A 430 11.93 10.35 -5.84
C LEU A 430 11.62 8.88 -6.09
N GLN A 431 12.05 8.02 -5.18
CA GLN A 431 11.76 6.59 -5.23
C GLN A 431 10.81 6.18 -4.10
N THR A 432 9.93 5.21 -4.38
CA THR A 432 9.17 4.52 -3.35
C THR A 432 9.62 3.06 -3.29
N TRP A 433 9.86 2.57 -2.08
CA TRP A 433 10.33 1.21 -1.83
C TRP A 433 9.26 0.46 -1.05
N HIS A 434 8.82 -0.68 -1.58
CA HIS A 434 7.86 -1.57 -0.96
C HIS A 434 8.53 -2.90 -0.58
N LEU A 435 8.15 -3.46 0.56
CA LEU A 435 8.59 -4.79 0.98
C LEU A 435 7.39 -5.70 1.23
N ASP A 436 7.16 -6.65 0.32
CA ASP A 436 6.10 -7.65 0.49
C ASP A 436 6.35 -8.52 1.73
N GLY A 437 5.26 -8.87 2.42
CA GLY A 437 5.28 -9.82 3.54
C GLY A 437 5.77 -9.26 4.89
N TYR A 438 6.29 -8.03 4.95
CA TYR A 438 6.88 -7.45 6.16
C TYR A 438 6.51 -5.98 6.35
N ASP A 439 6.40 -5.56 7.61
CA ASP A 439 6.57 -4.15 7.94
C ASP A 439 7.99 -3.95 8.47
N PHE A 440 8.50 -2.72 8.36
CA PHE A 440 9.77 -2.28 8.90
C PHE A 440 9.60 -0.95 9.65
N TRP A 441 10.46 -0.70 10.64
CA TRP A 441 10.50 0.57 11.38
C TRP A 441 11.30 1.60 10.60
N VAL A 442 10.71 2.78 10.34
CA VAL A 442 11.45 3.91 9.75
C VAL A 442 12.16 4.67 10.85
N ILE A 443 13.37 4.22 11.18
CA ILE A 443 14.15 4.76 12.30
C ILE A 443 14.91 6.05 11.94
N GLY A 444 15.11 6.37 10.67
CA GLY A 444 15.86 7.57 10.27
C GLY A 444 15.59 7.96 8.83
N MET A 445 15.71 9.25 8.56
CA MET A 445 15.53 9.83 7.23
C MET A 445 16.33 11.13 7.14
N GLY A 446 17.03 11.38 6.03
CA GLY A 446 17.85 12.57 5.87
C GLY A 446 18.33 12.77 4.44
N ILE A 447 18.88 13.96 4.20
CA ILE A 447 19.43 14.36 2.90
C ILE A 447 20.94 14.09 2.89
N GLY A 448 21.45 13.65 1.75
CA GLY A 448 22.86 13.39 1.53
C GLY A 448 23.22 11.91 1.68
N GLN A 449 24.52 11.63 1.63
CA GLN A 449 25.03 10.26 1.73
C GLN A 449 24.98 9.77 3.17
N TRP A 450 24.40 8.59 3.37
CA TRP A 450 24.38 7.97 4.69
C TRP A 450 25.78 7.51 5.11
N THR A 451 26.10 7.75 6.38
CA THR A 451 27.30 7.21 7.04
C THR A 451 26.91 6.61 8.39
N PRO A 452 27.73 5.70 8.96
CA PRO A 452 27.50 5.17 10.31
C PRO A 452 27.36 6.23 11.41
N ALA A 453 27.91 7.44 11.21
CA ALA A 453 27.79 8.55 12.15
C ALA A 453 26.36 9.11 12.24
N ASN A 454 25.57 8.99 11.16
CA ASN A 454 24.18 9.47 11.12
C ASN A 454 23.29 8.81 12.18
N ARG A 455 23.64 7.61 12.65
CA ARG A 455 22.91 6.93 13.74
C ARG A 455 22.77 7.78 15.00
N ARG A 456 23.77 8.61 15.30
CA ARG A 456 23.89 9.39 16.56
C ARG A 456 23.75 10.90 16.37
N ASN A 457 23.21 11.36 15.24
CA ASN A 457 23.19 12.78 14.87
C ASN A 457 22.11 13.62 15.59
N GLY A 458 22.15 13.68 16.92
CA GLY A 458 21.24 14.49 17.73
C GLY A 458 19.76 14.21 17.43
N THR A 459 18.96 15.27 17.24
CA THR A 459 17.52 15.18 16.88
C THR A 459 17.27 14.63 15.46
N ASN A 460 18.32 14.56 14.62
CA ASN A 460 18.28 13.97 13.28
C ASN A 460 18.89 12.55 13.24
N GLY A 461 19.26 12.00 14.40
CA GLY A 461 19.72 10.63 14.54
C GLY A 461 18.57 9.61 14.44
N TYR A 462 18.86 8.36 14.75
CA TYR A 462 17.81 7.34 14.72
C TYR A 462 16.79 7.51 15.83
N ASN A 463 15.51 7.48 15.46
CA ASN A 463 14.40 7.27 16.36
C ASN A 463 14.26 5.78 16.70
N LEU A 464 14.89 5.39 17.81
CA LEU A 464 14.80 4.03 18.33
C LEU A 464 13.69 3.85 19.37
N TRP A 465 12.83 4.86 19.57
CA TRP A 465 11.83 4.83 20.64
C TRP A 465 10.41 4.64 20.13
N ASP A 466 9.98 5.46 19.18
CA ASP A 466 8.59 5.52 18.68
C ASP A 466 8.53 5.76 17.16
N ALA A 467 9.50 5.20 16.43
CA ALA A 467 9.40 5.04 14.99
C ALA A 467 8.20 4.14 14.66
N TYR A 468 7.40 4.57 13.69
CA TYR A 468 6.25 3.81 13.23
C TYR A 468 6.68 2.74 12.23
N THR A 469 5.89 1.67 12.16
CA THR A 469 6.08 0.60 11.18
C THR A 469 5.33 0.89 9.90
N ARG A 470 5.87 0.43 8.78
CA ARG A 470 5.20 0.49 7.47
C ARG A 470 5.77 -0.54 6.50
N HIS A 471 5.12 -0.71 5.35
CA HIS A 471 5.60 -1.60 4.28
C HIS A 471 6.04 -0.87 3.01
N THR A 472 5.76 0.43 2.89
CA THR A 472 6.22 1.28 1.78
C THR A 472 6.93 2.51 2.31
N LEU A 473 8.11 2.89 1.84
CA LEU A 473 8.78 4.14 2.20
C LEU A 473 9.07 5.02 0.99
N GLN A 474 9.17 6.32 1.20
CA GLN A 474 9.74 7.26 0.24
C GLN A 474 11.23 7.46 0.52
N SER A 475 12.03 7.45 -0.54
CA SER A 475 13.43 7.84 -0.54
C SER A 475 13.54 9.04 -1.48
N ILE A 476 13.75 10.22 -0.89
CA ILE A 476 13.72 11.49 -1.60
C ILE A 476 15.13 11.93 -1.93
#